data_AF-A0A7V9BRM9-F1
#
_entry.id   AF-A0A7V9BRM9-F1
#
_cell.length_a   1.000
_cell.length_b   1.000
_cell.length_c   1.000
_cell.angle_alpha   90.00
_cell.angle_beta   90.00
_cell.angle_gamma   90.00
#
_symmetry.space_group_name_H-M   'P 1'
#
loop_
_entity.id
_entity.type
_entity.pdbx_description
1 polymer ?
#
loop_
_entity_poly.entity_id
_entity_poly.type
_entity_poly.pdbx_seq_one_letter_code
_entity_poly.pdbx_strand_id
1 'polypeptide(L)'
;MSGGVLGRLYRGETKIDFIGRRNVWFAISGIVLLICLASLFTRRLNYGIEFQGGVQIQAPIAEDGPLGGAGDGEVTSSITEAIEPLGAGDAQIQLTDETPRTVIVQTKEVADPQEQARVVRAVADAVGVPLADTDSQSIGSKWGAEITRKAVRALIVFLVVVTLFIAWRFEWKMAVGAMLALVHDLLITAGVYSLVGFEVTPSSIIAILTILGYSLYDTVVVFDKVEENTSQYAATGRMTYQDSANLAMNQVFMRSLNTSLATLLPV
;
A
#
# COMPACT_ATOMS: atom_id res chain seq x y z
N MET A 1 -19.71 -0.65 38.05
CA MET A 1 -19.60 -0.29 36.61
C MET A 1 -19.85 -1.56 35.82
N SER A 2 -20.96 -1.61 35.09
CA SER A 2 -21.66 -2.85 34.71
C SER A 2 -20.91 -3.71 33.68
N GLY A 3 -21.12 -5.02 33.76
CA GLY A 3 -20.61 -6.04 32.84
C GLY A 3 -21.20 -5.97 31.44
N GLY A 4 -20.99 -4.86 30.73
CA GLY A 4 -21.32 -4.70 29.33
C GLY A 4 -20.36 -5.46 28.41
N VAL A 5 -20.77 -5.66 27.16
CA VAL A 5 -20.00 -6.35 26.11
C VAL A 5 -18.59 -5.74 25.96
N LEU A 6 -18.45 -4.41 26.08
CA LEU A 6 -17.15 -3.72 26.08
C LEU A 6 -16.23 -4.13 27.25
N GLY A 7 -16.78 -4.30 28.46
CA GLY A 7 -16.00 -4.70 29.63
C GLY A 7 -15.52 -6.16 29.54
N ARG A 8 -16.33 -7.04 28.94
CA ARG A 8 -15.94 -8.44 28.66
C ARG A 8 -14.96 -8.55 27.51
N LEU A 9 -15.10 -7.72 26.47
CA LEU A 9 -14.11 -7.57 25.40
C LEU A 9 -12.77 -7.19 26.01
N TYR A 10 -12.72 -6.13 26.81
CA TYR A 10 -11.49 -5.64 27.45
C TYR A 10 -10.81 -6.66 28.37
N ARG A 11 -11.56 -7.56 29.03
CA ARG A 11 -11.03 -8.65 29.86
C ARG A 11 -10.73 -9.95 29.11
N GLY A 12 -10.94 -10.02 27.80
CA GLY A 12 -10.76 -11.24 27.01
C GLY A 12 -11.80 -12.34 27.29
N GLU A 13 -12.94 -12.00 27.91
CA GLU A 13 -14.03 -12.93 28.28
C GLU A 13 -15.05 -13.12 27.13
N THR A 14 -14.78 -12.59 25.95
CA THR A 14 -15.63 -12.85 24.78
C THR A 14 -15.38 -14.25 24.24
N LYS A 15 -16.46 -15.00 24.04
CA LYS A 15 -16.45 -16.28 23.34
C LYS A 15 -16.80 -16.04 21.87
N ILE A 16 -15.91 -15.42 21.10
CA ILE A 16 -16.08 -15.36 19.65
C ILE A 16 -15.57 -16.68 19.08
N ASP A 17 -16.36 -17.30 18.22
CA ASP A 17 -15.97 -18.51 17.51
C ASP A 17 -15.34 -18.13 16.16
N PHE A 18 -14.02 -17.89 16.18
CA PHE A 18 -13.21 -17.59 15.01
C PHE A 18 -12.97 -18.85 14.16
N ILE A 19 -12.57 -19.95 14.80
CA ILE A 19 -12.17 -21.18 14.10
C ILE A 19 -13.37 -21.94 13.53
N GLY A 20 -14.50 -21.96 14.24
CA GLY A 20 -15.74 -22.56 13.74
C GLY A 20 -16.36 -21.76 12.60
N ARG A 21 -16.13 -20.45 12.54
CA ARG A 21 -16.58 -19.56 11.45
C ARG A 21 -15.53 -19.30 10.37
N ARG A 22 -14.42 -20.05 10.34
CA ARG A 22 -13.30 -19.84 9.39
C ARG A 22 -13.74 -19.72 7.93
N ASN A 23 -14.75 -20.47 7.49
CA ASN A 23 -15.24 -20.43 6.11
C ASN A 23 -15.82 -19.08 5.73
N VAL A 24 -16.46 -18.37 6.68
CA VAL A 24 -17.00 -17.03 6.45
C VAL A 24 -15.85 -16.04 6.27
N TRP A 25 -14.83 -16.11 7.13
CA TRP A 25 -13.65 -15.25 7.05
C TRP A 25 -12.85 -15.48 5.77
N PHE A 26 -12.62 -16.75 5.39
CA PHE A 26 -11.99 -17.09 4.12
C PHE A 26 -12.82 -16.67 2.91
N ALA A 27 -14.15 -16.75 2.97
CA ALA A 27 -15.00 -16.27 1.88
C ALA A 27 -14.91 -14.75 1.72
N ILE A 28 -14.97 -13.99 2.82
CA ILE A 28 -14.85 -12.52 2.80
C ILE A 28 -13.48 -12.10 2.26
N SER A 29 -12.40 -12.64 2.84
CA SER A 29 -11.03 -12.38 2.38
C SER A 29 -10.84 -12.79 0.93
N GLY A 30 -11.37 -13.96 0.52
CA GLY A 30 -11.31 -14.43 -0.86
C GLY A 30 -12.00 -13.48 -1.85
N ILE A 31 -13.17 -12.94 -1.50
CA ILE A 31 -13.86 -11.95 -2.35
C ILE A 31 -13.03 -10.67 -2.48
N VAL A 32 -12.50 -10.15 -1.37
CA VAL A 32 -11.66 -8.94 -1.40
C VAL A 32 -10.41 -9.17 -2.24
N LEU A 33 -9.74 -10.32 -2.07
CA LEU A 33 -8.57 -10.70 -2.84
C LEU A 33 -8.90 -10.80 -4.34
N LEU A 34 -10.06 -11.39 -4.70
CA LEU A 34 -10.49 -11.47 -6.09
C LEU A 34 -10.72 -10.09 -6.72
N ILE A 35 -11.34 -9.16 -5.99
CA ILE A 35 -11.53 -7.77 -6.45
C ILE A 35 -10.17 -7.09 -6.67
N CYS A 36 -9.25 -7.25 -5.71
CA CYS A 36 -7.89 -6.72 -5.78
C CYS A 36 -7.11 -7.29 -6.99
N LEU A 37 -7.16 -8.61 -7.19
CA LEU A 37 -6.52 -9.26 -8.32
C LEU A 37 -7.14 -8.82 -9.65
N ALA A 38 -8.47 -8.74 -9.74
CA ALA A 38 -9.15 -8.26 -10.93
C ALA A 38 -8.71 -6.83 -11.30
N SER A 39 -8.54 -5.95 -10.31
CA SER A 39 -7.98 -4.62 -10.53
C SER A 39 -6.54 -4.67 -11.04
N LEU A 40 -5.68 -5.47 -10.42
CA LEU A 40 -4.28 -5.60 -10.85
C LEU A 40 -4.14 -6.06 -12.30
N PHE A 41 -5.02 -6.95 -12.76
CA PHE A 41 -5.00 -7.42 -14.16
C PHE A 41 -5.60 -6.40 -15.15
N THR A 42 -6.58 -5.59 -14.72
CA THR A 42 -7.30 -4.67 -15.62
C THR A 42 -6.70 -3.26 -15.63
N ARG A 43 -6.42 -2.68 -14.47
CA ARG A 43 -5.91 -1.31 -14.28
C ARG A 43 -4.39 -1.24 -14.15
N ARG A 44 -3.74 -2.36 -13.81
CA ARG A 44 -2.30 -2.43 -13.50
C ARG A 44 -1.94 -1.50 -12.32
N LEU A 45 -0.65 -1.41 -12.01
CA LEU A 45 -0.12 -0.47 -11.02
C LEU A 45 0.45 0.75 -11.75
N ASN A 46 0.16 1.93 -11.22
CA ASN A 46 0.76 3.19 -11.66
C ASN A 46 2.11 3.32 -10.96
N TYR A 47 3.22 3.09 -11.66
CA TYR A 47 4.55 3.28 -11.06
C TYR A 47 5.03 4.70 -11.31
N GLY A 48 5.59 5.31 -10.28
CA GLY A 48 6.14 6.64 -10.36
C GLY A 48 7.40 6.74 -11.21
N ILE A 49 7.79 7.98 -11.48
CA ILE A 49 8.96 8.31 -12.29
C ILE A 49 10.26 7.76 -11.70
N GLU A 50 10.32 7.49 -10.39
CA GLU A 50 11.48 6.89 -9.74
C GLU A 50 11.70 5.42 -10.10
N PHE A 51 10.69 4.74 -10.64
CA PHE A 51 10.83 3.37 -11.15
C PHE A 51 10.93 3.34 -12.68
N GLN A 52 10.12 4.13 -13.37
CA GLN A 52 10.05 4.11 -14.84
C GLN A 52 11.11 4.99 -15.51
N GLY A 53 11.64 5.99 -14.80
CA GLY A 53 12.35 7.11 -15.42
C GLY A 53 11.35 8.07 -16.09
N GLY A 54 11.61 9.36 -16.01
CA GLY A 54 10.66 10.37 -16.47
C GLY A 54 10.96 11.77 -15.99
N VAL A 55 10.07 12.67 -16.37
CA VAL A 55 10.09 14.07 -15.93
C VAL A 55 8.80 14.34 -15.17
N GLN A 56 8.92 14.77 -13.92
CA GLN A 56 7.83 15.28 -13.11
C GLN A 56 7.90 16.79 -13.10
N ILE A 57 6.76 17.41 -13.36
CA ILE A 57 6.58 18.85 -13.43
C ILE A 57 5.49 19.20 -12.43
N GLN A 58 5.79 20.07 -11.48
CA GLN A 58 4.84 20.55 -10.49
C GLN A 58 4.67 22.05 -10.67
N ALA A 59 3.44 22.50 -10.87
CA ALA A 59 3.13 23.91 -11.07
C ALA A 59 1.81 24.29 -10.39
N PRO A 60 1.73 25.45 -9.72
CA PRO A 60 0.45 25.98 -9.28
C PRO A 60 -0.38 26.40 -10.50
N ILE A 61 -1.70 26.30 -10.39
CA ILE A 61 -2.65 26.81 -11.37
C ILE A 61 -2.94 28.26 -10.99
N ALA A 62 -2.66 29.19 -11.91
CA ALA A 62 -2.96 30.59 -11.69
C ALA A 62 -4.48 30.80 -11.58
N GLU A 63 -4.95 31.43 -10.49
CA GLU A 63 -6.38 31.73 -10.27
C GLU A 63 -6.96 32.63 -11.37
N ASP A 64 -6.18 33.62 -11.81
CA ASP A 64 -6.54 34.50 -12.94
C ASP A 64 -6.13 33.91 -14.31
N GLY A 65 -5.61 32.68 -14.31
CA GLY A 65 -5.08 32.01 -15.49
C GLY A 65 -6.14 31.30 -16.33
N PRO A 66 -5.74 30.72 -17.48
CA PRO A 66 -6.63 30.02 -18.41
C PRO A 66 -7.43 28.88 -17.75
N LEU A 67 -6.88 28.31 -16.67
CA LEU A 67 -7.41 27.13 -15.97
C LEU A 67 -7.87 27.42 -14.53
N GLY A 68 -7.85 28.68 -14.07
CA GLY A 68 -8.16 29.04 -12.69
C GLY A 68 -9.57 28.65 -12.23
N GLY A 69 -10.54 28.63 -13.15
CA GLY A 69 -11.92 28.18 -12.91
C GLY A 69 -12.27 26.81 -13.52
N ALA A 70 -11.29 26.11 -14.10
CA ALA A 70 -11.52 24.89 -14.87
C ALA A 70 -11.72 23.66 -13.95
N GLY A 71 -12.62 22.75 -14.35
CA GLY A 71 -12.77 21.46 -13.69
C GLY A 71 -11.57 20.54 -13.96
N ASP A 72 -11.37 19.52 -13.11
CA ASP A 72 -10.22 18.60 -13.17
C ASP A 72 -10.01 17.98 -14.55
N GLY A 73 -11.12 17.60 -15.20
CA GLY A 73 -11.09 17.01 -16.55
C GLY A 73 -10.65 18.00 -17.63
N GLU A 74 -10.98 19.28 -17.49
CA GLU A 74 -10.60 20.33 -18.44
C GLU A 74 -9.13 20.72 -18.28
N VAL A 75 -8.64 20.80 -17.04
CA VAL A 75 -7.21 20.98 -16.75
C VAL A 75 -6.38 19.84 -17.34
N THR A 76 -6.81 18.61 -17.09
CA THR A 76 -6.15 17.39 -17.60
C THR A 76 -6.10 17.39 -19.12
N SER A 77 -7.22 17.70 -19.78
CA SER A 77 -7.30 17.72 -21.25
C SER A 77 -6.41 18.81 -21.85
N SER A 78 -6.46 20.03 -21.30
CA SER A 78 -5.68 21.18 -21.81
C SER A 78 -4.18 20.94 -21.70
N ILE A 79 -3.71 20.37 -20.58
CA ILE A 79 -2.30 20.04 -20.39
C ILE A 79 -1.89 18.91 -21.33
N THR A 80 -2.73 17.89 -21.51
CA THR A 80 -2.46 16.78 -22.43
C THR A 80 -2.30 17.28 -23.87
N GLU A 81 -3.21 18.14 -24.34
CA GLU A 81 -3.14 18.76 -25.66
C GLU A 81 -1.89 19.64 -25.84
N ALA A 82 -1.44 20.32 -24.78
CA ALA A 82 -0.24 21.16 -24.84
C ALA A 82 1.07 20.36 -24.99
N ILE A 83 1.13 19.15 -24.41
CA ILE A 83 2.35 18.31 -24.39
C ILE A 83 2.36 17.20 -25.43
N GLU A 84 1.21 16.80 -25.97
CA GLU A 84 1.10 15.76 -27.02
C GLU A 84 1.98 16.05 -28.26
N PRO A 85 2.03 17.28 -28.81
CA PRO A 85 2.87 17.59 -29.98
C PRO A 85 4.37 17.50 -29.69
N LEU A 86 4.75 17.52 -28.41
CA LEU A 86 6.15 17.47 -27.96
C LEU A 86 6.64 16.03 -27.75
N GLY A 87 5.82 15.02 -28.05
CA GLY A 87 6.20 13.61 -27.92
C GLY A 87 6.29 13.13 -26.47
N ALA A 88 5.69 13.86 -25.52
CA ALA A 88 5.73 13.56 -24.09
C ALA A 88 4.91 12.29 -23.68
N GLY A 89 4.27 11.61 -24.64
CA GLY A 89 3.59 10.32 -24.46
C GLY A 89 2.33 10.39 -23.58
N ASP A 90 1.86 9.23 -23.10
CA ASP A 90 0.79 9.11 -22.08
C ASP A 90 1.25 9.75 -20.77
N ALA A 91 1.04 11.06 -20.64
CA ALA A 91 1.34 11.79 -19.42
C ALA A 91 0.31 11.43 -18.34
N GLN A 92 0.79 11.21 -17.12
CA GLN A 92 -0.08 11.11 -15.95
C GLN A 92 -0.22 12.49 -15.32
N ILE A 93 -1.45 12.96 -15.23
CA ILE A 93 -1.77 14.27 -14.65
C ILE A 93 -2.55 14.02 -13.38
N GLN A 94 -2.04 14.54 -12.27
CA GLN A 94 -2.69 14.51 -10.98
C GLN A 94 -2.89 15.95 -10.51
N LEU A 95 -4.07 16.22 -9.96
CA LEU A 95 -4.38 17.51 -9.36
C LEU A 95 -4.40 17.38 -7.85
N THR A 96 -3.87 18.40 -7.18
CA THR A 96 -3.89 18.51 -5.73
C THR A 96 -4.69 19.75 -5.36
N ASP A 97 -5.70 19.57 -4.51
CA ASP A 97 -6.58 20.64 -4.02
C ASP A 97 -5.93 21.47 -2.88
N GLU A 98 -4.61 21.58 -2.88
CA GLU A 98 -3.88 22.52 -2.04
C GLU A 98 -4.21 23.97 -2.46
N THR A 99 -3.92 24.96 -1.62
CA THR A 99 -4.11 26.38 -1.96
C THR A 99 -2.75 27.07 -2.06
N PRO A 100 -2.30 27.49 -3.26
CA PRO A 100 -3.00 27.43 -4.55
C PRO A 100 -3.08 26.00 -5.13
N ARG A 101 -4.12 25.77 -5.93
CA ARG A 101 -4.37 24.46 -6.58
C ARG A 101 -3.16 24.11 -7.43
N THR A 102 -2.64 22.89 -7.27
CA THR A 102 -1.38 22.50 -7.91
C THR A 102 -1.62 21.33 -8.85
N VAL A 103 -0.93 21.33 -10.00
CA VAL A 103 -0.90 20.20 -10.92
C VAL A 103 0.46 19.52 -10.86
N ILE A 104 0.43 18.19 -10.90
CA ILE A 104 1.60 17.33 -11.04
C ILE A 104 1.46 16.60 -12.37
N VAL A 105 2.38 16.87 -13.30
CA VAL A 105 2.43 16.26 -14.63
C VAL A 105 3.65 15.37 -14.70
N GLN A 106 3.43 14.08 -14.92
CA GLN A 106 4.50 13.09 -15.09
C GLN A 106 4.51 12.60 -16.53
N THR A 107 5.67 12.69 -17.17
CA THR A 107 5.89 12.30 -18.56
C THR A 107 7.01 11.27 -18.65
N LYS A 108 7.08 10.54 -19.77
CA LYS A 108 8.21 9.65 -20.05
C LYS A 108 9.51 10.43 -20.15
N GLU A 109 10.63 9.73 -20.00
CA GLU A 109 11.95 10.35 -20.11
C GLU A 109 12.13 11.02 -21.48
N VAL A 110 12.38 12.34 -21.47
CA VAL A 110 12.74 13.12 -22.65
C VAL A 110 14.26 13.27 -22.64
N ALA A 111 14.93 12.62 -23.60
CA ALA A 111 16.39 12.50 -23.59
C ALA A 111 17.11 13.83 -23.92
N ASP A 112 16.50 14.69 -24.74
CA ASP A 112 17.07 16.00 -25.08
C ASP A 112 16.64 17.05 -24.04
N PRO A 113 17.58 17.69 -23.32
CA PRO A 113 17.27 18.77 -22.38
C PRO A 113 16.49 19.94 -23.01
N GLN A 114 16.67 20.20 -24.30
CA GLN A 114 15.94 21.26 -25.01
C GLN A 114 14.48 20.89 -25.24
N GLU A 115 14.20 19.63 -25.55
CA GLU A 115 12.82 19.13 -25.66
C GLU A 115 12.15 19.09 -24.29
N GLN A 116 12.87 18.64 -23.26
CA GLN A 116 12.38 18.68 -21.89
C GLN A 116 11.99 20.11 -21.47
N ALA A 117 12.84 21.10 -21.74
CA ALA A 117 12.53 22.49 -21.43
C ALA A 117 11.28 23.02 -22.16
N ARG A 118 10.99 22.52 -23.37
CA ARG A 118 9.75 22.85 -24.09
C ARG A 118 8.53 22.22 -23.42
N VAL A 119 8.63 20.99 -22.93
CA VAL A 119 7.55 20.32 -22.19
C VAL A 119 7.24 21.08 -20.90
N VAL A 120 8.26 21.42 -20.11
CA VAL A 120 8.08 22.21 -18.88
C VAL A 120 7.42 23.56 -19.19
N ARG A 121 7.86 24.23 -20.25
CA ARG A 121 7.27 25.50 -20.67
C ARG A 121 5.83 25.37 -21.14
N ALA A 122 5.50 24.33 -21.90
CA ALA A 122 4.13 24.07 -22.34
C ALA A 122 3.17 23.85 -21.15
N VAL A 123 3.63 23.14 -20.11
CA VAL A 123 2.86 22.98 -18.87
C VAL A 123 2.69 24.32 -18.16
N ALA A 124 3.76 25.10 -18.00
CA ALA A 124 3.71 26.42 -17.37
C ALA A 124 2.76 27.38 -18.09
N ASP A 125 2.83 27.42 -19.42
CA ASP A 125 1.96 28.26 -20.26
C ASP A 125 0.49 27.80 -20.16
N ALA A 126 0.23 26.49 -20.12
CA ALA A 126 -1.12 25.94 -19.98
C ALA A 126 -1.78 26.31 -18.64
N VAL A 127 -1.01 26.29 -17.54
CA VAL A 127 -1.51 26.66 -16.21
C VAL A 127 -1.42 28.17 -15.91
N GLY A 128 -0.84 28.94 -16.82
CA GLY A 128 -0.78 30.41 -16.76
C GLY A 128 0.26 30.97 -15.78
N VAL A 129 1.32 30.22 -15.46
CA VAL A 129 2.37 30.67 -14.52
C VAL A 129 3.71 30.90 -15.21
N PRO A 130 4.55 31.81 -14.69
CA PRO A 130 5.94 31.89 -15.11
C PRO A 130 6.67 30.56 -14.94
N LEU A 131 7.63 30.27 -15.84
CA LEU A 131 8.49 29.08 -15.74
C LEU A 131 9.24 29.01 -14.39
N ALA A 132 9.52 30.16 -13.77
CA ALA A 132 10.17 30.25 -12.47
C ALA A 132 9.33 29.67 -11.31
N ASP A 133 8.01 29.58 -11.49
CA ASP A 133 7.07 29.04 -10.51
C ASP A 133 6.74 27.56 -10.78
N THR A 134 7.45 26.94 -11.72
CA THR A 134 7.34 25.51 -12.05
C THR A 134 8.55 24.76 -11.52
N ASP A 135 8.32 23.77 -10.64
CA ASP A 135 9.36 22.82 -10.27
C ASP A 135 9.40 21.68 -11.30
N SER A 136 10.60 21.25 -11.68
CA SER A 136 10.77 20.12 -12.58
C SER A 136 11.90 19.22 -12.11
N GLN A 137 11.58 17.94 -11.97
CA GLN A 137 12.53 16.90 -11.59
C GLN A 137 12.61 15.87 -12.72
N SER A 138 13.82 15.52 -13.12
CA SER A 138 14.08 14.49 -14.11
C SER A 138 14.84 13.34 -13.49
N ILE A 139 14.32 12.14 -13.69
CA ILE A 139 14.94 10.90 -13.26
C ILE A 139 15.26 10.08 -14.50
N GLY A 140 16.55 9.85 -14.73
CA GLY A 140 16.99 9.03 -15.84
C GLY A 140 16.60 7.56 -15.68
N SER A 141 16.24 6.89 -16.76
CA SER A 141 15.84 5.46 -16.80
C SER A 141 16.84 4.51 -16.12
N LYS A 142 18.15 4.83 -16.15
CA LYS A 142 19.18 4.04 -15.45
C LYS A 142 19.00 4.05 -13.94
N TRP A 143 18.64 5.20 -13.36
CA TRP A 143 18.37 5.32 -11.94
C TRP A 143 17.14 4.50 -11.57
N GLY A 144 16.03 4.65 -12.32
CA GLY A 144 14.80 3.95 -12.02
C GLY A 144 14.91 2.43 -12.10
N ALA A 145 15.63 1.91 -13.10
CA ALA A 145 15.92 0.49 -13.21
C ALA A 145 16.75 -0.04 -12.01
N GLU A 146 17.68 0.76 -11.50
CA GLU A 146 18.50 0.39 -10.34
C GLU A 146 17.70 0.43 -9.03
N ILE A 147 16.86 1.45 -8.85
CA ILE A 147 15.94 1.55 -7.70
C ILE A 147 14.96 0.38 -7.69
N THR A 148 14.35 0.07 -8.83
CA THR A 148 13.44 -1.08 -8.97
C THR A 148 14.13 -2.38 -8.54
N ARG A 149 15.35 -2.64 -9.03
CA ARG A 149 16.12 -3.84 -8.64
C ARG A 149 16.41 -3.88 -7.14
N LYS A 150 16.78 -2.75 -6.54
CA LYS A 150 17.04 -2.66 -5.09
C LYS A 150 15.77 -2.92 -4.27
N ALA A 151 14.63 -2.36 -4.69
CA ALA A 151 13.34 -2.57 -4.03
C ALA A 151 12.91 -4.05 -4.06
N VAL A 152 12.99 -4.70 -5.23
CA VAL A 152 12.68 -6.13 -5.38
C VAL A 152 13.64 -7.00 -4.56
N ARG A 153 14.94 -6.70 -4.56
CA ARG A 153 15.91 -7.43 -3.72
C ARG A 153 15.62 -7.26 -2.23
N ALA A 154 15.28 -6.05 -1.79
CA ALA A 154 14.93 -5.80 -0.39
C ALA A 154 13.70 -6.60 0.05
N LEU A 155 12.65 -6.65 -0.79
CA LEU A 155 11.46 -7.45 -0.54
C LEU A 155 11.79 -8.95 -0.44
N ILE A 156 12.60 -9.48 -1.37
CA ILE A 156 13.00 -10.90 -1.34
C ILE A 156 13.82 -11.21 -0.08
N VAL A 157 14.80 -10.36 0.25
CA VAL A 157 15.62 -10.54 1.46
C VAL A 157 14.74 -10.51 2.71
N PHE A 158 13.80 -9.56 2.81
CA PHE A 158 12.83 -9.50 3.89
C PHE A 158 12.04 -10.81 4.02
N LEU A 159 11.43 -11.30 2.92
CA LEU A 159 10.65 -12.54 2.93
C LEU A 159 11.50 -13.74 3.35
N VAL A 160 12.74 -13.85 2.88
CA VAL A 160 13.66 -14.93 3.27
C VAL A 160 13.99 -14.86 4.76
N VAL A 161 14.40 -13.69 5.26
CA VAL A 161 14.76 -13.51 6.68
C VAL A 161 13.57 -13.83 7.59
N VAL A 162 12.38 -13.35 7.24
CA VAL A 162 11.15 -13.63 7.99
C VAL A 162 10.82 -15.13 7.95
N THR A 163 10.92 -15.77 6.78
CA THR A 163 10.68 -17.22 6.66
C THR A 163 11.62 -18.01 7.56
N LEU A 164 12.92 -17.69 7.53
CA LEU A 164 13.93 -18.36 8.36
C LEU A 164 13.67 -18.13 9.85
N PHE A 165 13.30 -16.91 10.24
CA PHE A 165 12.95 -16.58 11.62
C PHE A 165 11.75 -17.41 12.11
N ILE A 166 10.65 -17.45 11.34
CA ILE A 166 9.46 -18.21 11.73
C ILE A 166 9.74 -19.71 11.72
N ALA A 167 10.46 -20.24 10.72
CA ALA A 167 10.81 -21.65 10.65
C ALA A 167 11.72 -22.11 11.79
N TRP A 168 12.58 -21.22 12.30
CA TRP A 168 13.41 -21.49 13.47
C TRP A 168 12.62 -21.40 14.79
N ARG A 169 11.71 -20.43 14.89
CA ARG A 169 10.95 -20.14 16.13
C ARG A 169 9.70 -21.01 16.31
N PHE A 170 9.06 -21.44 15.22
CA PHE A 170 7.75 -22.09 15.21
C PHE A 170 7.77 -23.35 14.33
N GLU A 171 6.73 -24.20 14.46
CA GLU A 171 6.55 -25.36 13.59
C GLU A 171 6.43 -24.97 12.10
N TRP A 172 6.95 -25.84 11.21
CA TRP A 172 6.95 -25.61 9.77
C TRP A 172 5.56 -25.34 9.17
N LYS A 173 4.49 -25.92 9.74
CA LYS A 173 3.11 -25.69 9.29
C LYS A 173 2.67 -24.24 9.57
N MET A 174 3.09 -23.68 10.71
CA MET A 174 2.85 -22.29 11.06
C MET A 174 3.66 -21.36 10.15
N ALA A 175 4.91 -21.72 9.84
CA ALA A 175 5.73 -20.96 8.88
C ALA A 175 5.07 -20.85 7.50
N VAL A 176 4.52 -21.95 6.97
CA VAL A 176 3.75 -21.90 5.70
C VAL A 176 2.51 -21.02 5.83
N GLY A 177 1.78 -21.11 6.95
CA GLY A 177 0.62 -20.26 7.23
C GLY A 177 0.96 -18.76 7.24
N ALA A 178 2.05 -18.38 7.90
CA ALA A 178 2.51 -16.99 7.93
C ALA A 178 2.92 -16.49 6.54
N MET A 179 3.60 -17.32 5.74
CA MET A 179 3.98 -16.93 4.38
C MET A 179 2.76 -16.72 3.49
N LEU A 180 1.73 -17.56 3.61
CA LEU A 180 0.47 -17.36 2.89
C LEU A 180 -0.23 -16.06 3.34
N ALA A 181 -0.22 -15.75 4.64
CA ALA A 181 -0.78 -14.50 5.16
C ALA A 181 -0.03 -13.27 4.62
N LEU A 182 1.31 -13.29 4.60
CA LEU A 182 2.11 -12.18 4.06
C LEU A 182 1.89 -11.97 2.56
N VAL A 183 1.79 -13.06 1.78
CA VAL A 183 1.47 -12.97 0.34
C VAL A 183 0.06 -12.40 0.15
N HIS A 184 -0.91 -12.86 0.94
CA HIS A 184 -2.26 -12.31 0.92
C HIS A 184 -2.27 -10.80 1.19
N ASP A 185 -1.56 -10.34 2.22
CA ASP A 185 -1.51 -8.92 2.59
C ASP A 185 -0.80 -8.09 1.53
N LEU A 186 0.26 -8.62 0.92
CA LEU A 186 0.95 -7.99 -0.20
C LEU A 186 0.01 -7.84 -1.43
N LEU A 187 -0.78 -8.86 -1.73
CA LEU A 187 -1.71 -8.82 -2.86
C LEU A 187 -2.87 -7.86 -2.62
N ILE A 188 -3.41 -7.81 -1.40
CA ILE A 188 -4.47 -6.86 -1.06
C ILE A 188 -3.93 -5.43 -1.08
N THR A 189 -2.77 -5.17 -0.47
CA THR A 189 -2.18 -3.83 -0.47
C THR A 189 -1.87 -3.34 -1.88
N ALA A 190 -1.25 -4.16 -2.72
CA ALA A 190 -1.04 -3.85 -4.14
C ALA A 190 -2.37 -3.66 -4.90
N GLY A 191 -3.37 -4.49 -4.61
CA GLY A 191 -4.70 -4.40 -5.21
C GLY A 191 -5.43 -3.09 -4.86
N VAL A 192 -5.32 -2.62 -3.62
CA VAL A 192 -5.87 -1.33 -3.19
C VAL A 192 -5.19 -0.18 -3.94
N TYR A 193 -3.86 -0.22 -4.08
CA TYR A 193 -3.12 0.76 -4.89
C TYR A 193 -3.65 0.79 -6.34
N SER A 194 -3.83 -0.38 -6.95
CA SER A 194 -4.39 -0.50 -8.31
C SER A 194 -5.84 -0.01 -8.42
N LEU A 195 -6.67 -0.30 -7.42
CA LEU A 195 -8.09 0.06 -7.40
C LEU A 195 -8.28 1.57 -7.33
N VAL A 196 -7.53 2.22 -6.43
CA VAL A 196 -7.60 3.66 -6.21
C VAL A 196 -6.81 4.42 -7.28
N GLY A 197 -5.80 3.79 -7.89
CA GLY A 197 -4.91 4.43 -8.85
C GLY A 197 -3.75 5.17 -8.20
N PHE A 198 -3.42 4.84 -6.95
CA PHE A 198 -2.27 5.41 -6.27
C PHE A 198 -0.98 5.09 -7.00
N GLU A 199 -0.10 6.09 -7.03
CA GLU A 199 1.24 5.96 -7.57
C GLU A 199 2.11 5.13 -6.62
N VAL A 200 2.82 4.17 -7.19
CA VAL A 200 3.80 3.33 -6.51
C VAL A 200 5.15 4.01 -6.66
N THR A 201 5.65 4.54 -5.56
CA THR A 201 6.96 5.19 -5.46
C THR A 201 7.86 4.42 -4.48
N PRO A 202 9.15 4.76 -4.34
CA PRO A 202 10.01 4.11 -3.35
C PRO A 202 9.48 4.23 -1.92
N SER A 203 8.77 5.32 -1.58
CA SER A 203 8.13 5.46 -0.27
C SER A 203 6.95 4.49 -0.11
N SER A 204 6.19 4.20 -1.17
CA SER A 204 5.16 3.16 -1.16
C SER A 204 5.74 1.78 -0.83
N ILE A 205 6.93 1.46 -1.33
CA ILE A 205 7.61 0.19 -0.99
C ILE A 205 7.96 0.14 0.50
N ILE A 206 8.47 1.23 1.07
CA ILE A 206 8.74 1.31 2.51
C ILE A 206 7.44 1.13 3.32
N ALA A 207 6.35 1.75 2.88
CA ALA A 207 5.05 1.60 3.51
C ALA A 207 4.56 0.14 3.45
N ILE A 208 4.68 -0.53 2.30
CA ILE A 208 4.34 -1.96 2.14
C ILE A 208 5.19 -2.83 3.08
N LEU A 209 6.51 -2.63 3.13
CA LEU A 209 7.39 -3.37 4.05
C LEU A 209 6.99 -3.15 5.52
N THR A 210 6.56 -1.92 5.85
CA THR A 210 6.08 -1.58 7.19
C THR A 210 4.78 -2.30 7.53
N ILE A 211 3.81 -2.32 6.60
CA ILE A 211 2.56 -3.09 6.75
C ILE A 211 2.87 -4.58 6.97
N LEU A 212 3.77 -5.15 6.17
CA LEU A 212 4.19 -6.55 6.32
C LEU A 212 4.84 -6.80 7.68
N GLY A 213 5.63 -5.85 8.21
CA GLY A 213 6.21 -5.91 9.55
C GLY A 213 5.15 -5.95 10.65
N TYR A 214 4.14 -5.09 10.57
CA TYR A 214 3.02 -5.08 11.52
C TYR A 214 2.16 -6.35 11.42
N SER A 215 1.86 -6.81 10.20
CA SER A 215 1.13 -8.07 9.97
C SER A 215 1.89 -9.28 10.54
N LEU A 216 3.21 -9.31 10.33
CA LEU A 216 4.05 -10.35 10.90
C LEU A 216 4.06 -10.32 12.42
N TYR A 217 4.17 -9.13 13.03
CA TYR A 217 4.15 -8.98 14.48
C TYR A 217 2.87 -9.60 15.08
N ASP A 218 1.71 -9.31 14.50
CA ASP A 218 0.45 -9.87 14.97
C ASP A 218 0.37 -11.40 14.74
N THR A 219 0.86 -11.87 13.59
CA THR A 219 0.92 -13.32 13.27
C THR A 219 1.76 -14.09 14.29
N VAL A 220 2.97 -13.60 14.61
CA VAL A 220 3.87 -14.21 15.60
C VAL A 220 3.22 -14.27 16.98
N VAL A 221 2.54 -13.19 17.35
CA VAL A 221 1.83 -13.07 18.62
C VAL A 221 0.66 -14.06 18.74
N VAL A 222 -0.11 -14.24 17.67
CA VAL A 222 -1.17 -15.25 17.60
C VAL A 222 -0.57 -16.65 17.69
N PHE A 223 0.48 -16.94 16.93
CA PHE A 223 1.12 -18.25 16.89
C PHE A 223 1.72 -18.65 18.24
N ASP A 224 2.39 -17.73 18.92
CA ASP A 224 2.91 -17.95 20.27
C ASP A 224 1.79 -18.36 21.24
N LYS A 225 0.63 -17.69 21.16
CA LYS A 225 -0.51 -18.04 22.01
C LYS A 225 -1.16 -19.36 21.63
N VAL A 226 -1.20 -19.70 20.34
CA VAL A 226 -1.67 -21.02 19.87
C VAL A 226 -0.74 -22.12 20.39
N GLU A 227 0.58 -21.95 20.29
CA GLU A 227 1.59 -22.89 20.80
C GLU A 227 1.51 -23.04 22.32
N GLU A 228 1.36 -21.95 23.06
CA GLU A 228 1.19 -21.96 24.52
C GLU A 228 -0.09 -22.71 24.93
N ASN A 229 -1.23 -22.41 24.31
CA ASN A 229 -2.49 -23.06 24.64
C ASN A 229 -2.49 -24.54 24.21
N THR A 230 -1.90 -24.87 23.06
CA THR A 230 -1.85 -26.26 22.60
C THR A 230 -0.90 -27.08 23.47
N SER A 231 0.26 -26.55 23.88
CA SER A 231 1.18 -27.26 24.79
C SER A 231 0.62 -27.44 26.20
N GLN A 232 0.02 -26.41 26.81
CA GLN A 232 -0.53 -26.49 28.17
C GLN A 232 -1.79 -27.38 28.26
N TYR A 233 -2.71 -27.27 27.29
CA TYR A 233 -3.99 -27.98 27.34
C TYR A 233 -3.96 -29.36 26.67
N ALA A 234 -3.04 -29.62 25.73
CA ALA A 234 -2.80 -30.98 25.25
C ALA A 234 -2.23 -31.88 26.36
N ALA A 235 -1.40 -31.34 27.26
CA ALA A 235 -0.89 -32.07 28.42
C ALA A 235 -2.00 -32.57 29.38
N THR A 236 -3.18 -31.93 29.35
CA THR A 236 -4.34 -32.32 30.18
C THR A 236 -5.45 -33.04 29.41
N GLY A 237 -5.37 -33.13 28.08
CA GLY A 237 -6.37 -33.82 27.22
C GLY A 237 -7.77 -33.20 27.21
N ARG A 238 -7.92 -31.96 27.70
CA ARG A 238 -9.24 -31.33 27.94
C ARG A 238 -9.79 -30.53 26.76
N MET A 239 -8.97 -30.21 25.75
CA MET A 239 -9.35 -29.35 24.64
C MET A 239 -8.82 -29.89 23.31
N THR A 240 -9.59 -29.71 22.24
CA THR A 240 -9.10 -30.00 20.89
C THR A 240 -8.17 -28.89 20.42
N TYR A 241 -7.34 -29.16 19.41
CA TYR A 241 -6.51 -28.12 18.79
C TYR A 241 -7.34 -26.91 18.31
N GLN A 242 -8.54 -27.17 17.76
CA GLN A 242 -9.45 -26.11 17.31
C GLN A 242 -9.92 -25.24 18.47
N ASP A 243 -10.28 -25.85 19.60
CA ASP A 243 -10.70 -25.09 20.79
C ASP A 243 -9.55 -24.26 21.37
N SER A 244 -8.34 -24.84 21.43
CA SER A 244 -7.13 -24.14 21.90
C SER A 244 -6.74 -22.98 20.99
N ALA A 245 -6.83 -23.16 19.66
CA ALA A 245 -6.59 -22.09 18.69
C ALA A 245 -7.66 -21.00 18.77
N ASN A 246 -8.93 -21.36 18.95
CA ASN A 246 -10.00 -20.39 19.12
C ASN A 246 -9.85 -19.58 20.42
N LEU A 247 -9.44 -20.24 21.51
CA LEU A 247 -9.12 -19.57 22.77
C LEU A 247 -7.95 -18.58 22.59
N ALA A 248 -6.89 -19.00 21.89
CA ALA A 248 -5.73 -18.14 21.61
C ALA A 248 -6.14 -16.86 20.87
N MET A 249 -6.96 -16.99 19.82
CA MET A 249 -7.49 -15.85 19.08
C MET A 249 -8.24 -14.86 19.98
N ASN A 250 -9.13 -15.34 20.87
CA ASN A 250 -9.88 -14.46 21.77
C ASN A 250 -8.96 -13.75 22.78
N GLN A 251 -7.92 -14.42 23.28
CA GLN A 251 -6.98 -13.85 24.25
C GLN A 251 -6.14 -12.72 23.63
N VAL A 252 -5.81 -12.81 22.34
CA VAL A 252 -4.96 -11.81 21.68
C VAL A 252 -5.76 -10.75 20.92
N PHE A 253 -7.03 -10.99 20.61
CA PHE A 253 -7.87 -10.12 19.78
C PHE A 253 -7.88 -8.65 20.22
N MET A 254 -8.17 -8.37 21.49
CA MET A 254 -8.22 -6.97 21.97
C MET A 254 -6.86 -6.30 21.94
N ARG A 255 -5.77 -7.04 22.17
CA ARG A 255 -4.42 -6.50 22.05
C ARG A 255 -4.14 -6.14 20.59
N SER A 256 -4.40 -7.06 19.65
CA SER A 256 -4.22 -6.84 18.21
C SER A 256 -5.01 -5.62 17.72
N LEU A 257 -6.28 -5.51 18.11
CA LEU A 257 -7.11 -4.34 17.82
C LEU A 257 -6.53 -3.04 18.41
N ASN A 258 -6.13 -3.06 19.68
CA ASN A 258 -5.59 -1.88 20.33
C ASN A 258 -4.27 -1.43 19.69
N THR A 259 -3.38 -2.36 19.35
CA THR A 259 -2.12 -2.05 18.65
C THR A 259 -2.40 -1.49 17.26
N SER A 260 -3.35 -2.08 16.52
CA SER A 260 -3.74 -1.61 15.18
C SER A 260 -4.33 -0.19 15.24
N LEU A 261 -5.27 0.06 16.15
CA LEU A 261 -5.87 1.38 16.34
C LEU A 261 -4.85 2.43 16.81
N ALA A 262 -3.98 2.07 17.76
CA ALA A 262 -2.95 2.97 18.24
C ALA A 262 -1.92 3.32 17.15
N THR A 263 -1.64 2.38 16.24
CA THR A 263 -0.74 2.61 15.09
C THR A 263 -1.40 3.49 14.03
N LEU A 264 -2.73 3.45 13.91
CA LEU A 264 -3.49 4.24 12.95
C LEU A 264 -3.68 5.70 13.39
N LEU A 265 -3.74 5.99 14.70
CA LEU A 265 -4.02 7.34 15.21
C LEU A 265 -3.06 8.46 14.77
N PRO A 266 -1.74 8.24 14.66
CA PRO A 266 -0.81 9.28 14.20
C PRO A 266 -0.89 9.59 12.71
N VAL A 267 -1.53 8.71 11.93
CA VAL A 267 -1.66 8.79 10.46
C VAL A 267 -2.99 9.43 10.12
#